data_AF-A0A1H4C3Z9-F1
#
_entry.id   AF-A0A1H4C3Z9-F1
#
_cell.length_a   1.000
_cell.length_b   1.000
_cell.length_c   1.000
_cell.angle_alpha   90.00
_cell.angle_beta   90.00
_cell.angle_gamma   90.00
#
_symmetry.space_group_name_H-M   'P 1'
#
loop_
_entity.id
_entity.type
_entity.pdbx_description
1 polymer ?
#
loop_
_entity_poly.entity_id
_entity_poly.type
_entity_poly.pdbx_seq_one_letter_code
_entity_poly.pdbx_strand_id
1 'polypeptide(L)'
;MGKPLRTSLLASLGMVLAVAGAHAQTVYRIVGPDGKVTFSDRAPDSNAKPAQGAWQGSAAAVGSALPYELQQIAARFPVTLYTGSDCAPCNSARNLLVGRGIPFAERTVNTNEDIEALQRMGGNNGLPFATIGGQQLAGFSENEWTQYLNAAGYPQQSLLPPNYRRPPATPLVAAKAAQPAASDAPAGRTPAERPRPAPRIDGPSPSNPAGIRF
;
A
#
# COMPACT_ATOMS: atom_id res chain seq x y z
N MET A 1 29.84 -6.95 94.71
CA MET A 1 30.16 -5.85 93.76
C MET A 1 30.47 -6.48 92.40
N GLY A 2 29.91 -6.17 91.24
CA GLY A 2 28.89 -5.23 90.77
C GLY A 2 28.50 -5.61 89.32
N LYS A 3 27.25 -5.31 88.92
CA LYS A 3 26.71 -5.39 87.54
C LYS A 3 27.35 -4.29 86.65
N PRO A 4 27.45 -4.41 85.31
CA PRO A 4 26.31 -4.51 84.36
C PRO A 4 26.57 -5.47 83.16
N LEU A 5 25.67 -6.29 82.61
CA LEU A 5 24.22 -6.25 82.37
C LEU A 5 23.73 -4.90 81.81
N ARG A 6 24.01 -4.62 80.52
CA ARG A 6 23.16 -3.77 79.64
C ARG A 6 23.65 -3.56 78.20
N THR A 7 24.91 -3.86 77.85
CA THR A 7 25.47 -3.36 76.58
C THR A 7 25.47 -4.33 75.39
N SER A 8 25.30 -5.64 75.57
CA SER A 8 25.35 -6.58 74.42
C SER A 8 24.00 -7.12 73.96
N LEU A 9 22.88 -6.61 74.51
CA LEU A 9 21.54 -6.89 73.95
C LEU A 9 21.25 -6.08 72.67
N LEU A 10 22.16 -5.19 72.26
CA LEU A 10 22.04 -4.36 71.05
C LEU A 10 22.79 -4.92 69.84
N ALA A 11 23.63 -5.95 70.02
CA ALA A 11 24.40 -6.54 68.92
C ALA A 11 23.65 -7.66 68.18
N SER A 12 22.59 -8.22 68.77
CA SER A 12 21.78 -9.29 68.17
C SER A 12 20.54 -8.81 67.42
N LEU A 13 20.23 -7.51 67.46
CA LEU A 13 19.11 -6.90 66.71
C LEU A 13 19.58 -6.19 65.42
N GLY A 14 20.78 -6.50 64.92
CA GLY A 14 21.31 -5.97 63.66
C GLY A 14 21.23 -6.96 62.49
N MET A 15 20.92 -8.23 62.75
CA MET A 15 21.03 -9.32 61.78
C MET A 15 19.67 -9.97 61.47
N VAL A 16 18.64 -9.15 61.23
CA VAL A 16 17.31 -9.63 60.76
C VAL A 16 16.81 -8.84 59.54
N LEU A 17 17.52 -7.81 59.06
CA LEU A 17 17.09 -6.98 57.93
C LEU A 17 17.99 -7.14 56.70
N ALA A 18 17.93 -8.28 56.02
CA ALA A 18 18.63 -8.47 54.73
C ALA A 18 17.85 -9.35 53.73
N VAL A 19 16.52 -9.34 53.76
CA VAL A 19 15.69 -10.02 52.74
C VAL A 19 14.54 -9.10 52.31
N ALA A 20 14.85 -8.05 51.57
CA ALA A 20 13.83 -7.28 50.85
C ALA A 20 14.47 -6.61 49.63
N GLY A 21 14.32 -7.23 48.45
CA GLY A 21 14.81 -6.66 47.21
C GLY A 21 14.90 -7.64 46.04
N ALA A 22 14.00 -8.62 45.94
CA ALA A 22 13.83 -9.33 44.67
C ALA A 22 13.01 -8.41 43.75
N HIS A 23 13.71 -7.56 42.98
CA HIS A 23 13.09 -6.81 41.90
C HIS A 23 12.62 -7.82 40.85
N ALA A 24 11.32 -8.03 40.74
CA ALA A 24 10.74 -8.79 39.65
C ALA A 24 10.98 -8.00 38.35
N GLN A 25 12.02 -8.37 37.60
CA GLN A 25 12.20 -7.89 36.23
C GLN A 25 11.14 -8.60 35.40
N THR A 26 10.12 -7.84 34.99
CA THR A 26 9.04 -8.36 34.15
C THR A 26 9.61 -8.57 32.75
N VAL A 27 10.10 -9.78 32.49
CA VAL A 27 10.59 -10.18 31.18
C VAL A 27 9.39 -10.45 30.28
N TYR A 28 9.12 -9.57 29.32
CA TYR A 28 8.03 -9.70 28.38
C TYR A 28 8.42 -10.64 27.25
N ARG A 29 7.55 -11.63 26.98
CA ARG A 29 7.71 -12.58 25.88
C ARG A 29 7.05 -12.02 24.63
N ILE A 30 7.84 -11.62 23.64
CA ILE A 30 7.36 -11.11 22.36
C ILE A 30 7.50 -12.24 21.33
N VAL A 31 6.40 -12.59 20.66
CA VAL A 31 6.40 -13.60 19.59
C VAL A 31 6.36 -12.87 18.25
N GLY A 32 7.42 -12.99 17.47
CA GLY A 32 7.52 -12.43 16.13
C GLY A 32 6.69 -13.23 15.11
N PRO A 33 6.31 -12.61 13.98
CA PRO A 33 5.54 -13.26 12.91
C PRO A 33 6.29 -14.41 12.22
N ASP A 34 7.60 -14.53 12.42
CA ASP A 34 8.44 -15.66 12.01
C ASP A 34 8.46 -16.81 13.03
N GLY A 35 7.65 -16.72 14.10
CA GLY A 35 7.57 -17.72 15.18
C GLY A 35 8.69 -17.63 16.21
N LYS A 36 9.63 -16.68 16.05
CA LYS A 36 10.73 -16.51 17.01
C LYS A 36 10.24 -15.79 18.26
N VAL A 37 10.68 -16.29 19.40
CA VAL A 37 10.37 -15.72 20.70
C VAL A 37 11.55 -14.86 21.14
N THR A 38 11.31 -13.57 21.35
CA THR A 38 12.29 -12.65 21.91
C THR A 38 11.81 -12.20 23.28
N PHE A 39 12.68 -12.31 24.28
CA PHE A 39 12.40 -11.88 25.65
C PHE A 39 13.00 -10.49 25.85
N SER A 40 12.20 -9.53 26.31
CA SER A 40 12.59 -8.14 26.49
C SER A 40 12.12 -7.62 27.85
N ASP A 41 13.00 -6.93 28.56
CA ASP A 41 12.67 -6.26 29.83
C ASP A 41 11.88 -4.95 29.65
N ARG A 42 11.61 -4.55 28.40
CA ARG A 42 10.80 -3.38 28.08
C ARG A 42 9.36 -3.80 27.79
N ALA A 43 8.40 -3.23 28.52
CA ALA A 43 6.98 -3.40 28.25
C ALA A 43 6.67 -3.06 26.77
N PRO A 44 5.92 -3.89 26.05
CA PRO A 44 5.60 -3.63 24.65
C PRO A 44 4.82 -2.32 24.56
N ASP A 45 5.39 -1.33 23.90
CA ASP A 45 4.70 -0.10 23.59
C ASP A 45 3.51 -0.46 22.69
N SER A 46 2.30 -0.07 23.09
CA SER A 46 1.09 -0.18 22.27
C SER A 46 1.14 0.67 21.00
N ASN A 47 2.26 1.37 20.78
CA ASN A 47 2.60 2.15 19.59
C ASN A 47 3.69 1.50 18.73
N ALA A 48 4.12 0.27 19.04
CA ALA A 48 5.06 -0.49 18.23
C ALA A 48 4.38 -0.82 16.92
N LYS A 49 4.65 0.00 15.90
CA LYS A 49 4.16 -0.18 14.54
C LYS A 49 4.56 -1.59 14.09
N PRO A 50 3.61 -2.51 13.84
CA PRO A 50 3.96 -3.82 13.33
C PRO A 50 4.73 -3.60 12.03
N ALA A 51 5.90 -4.25 11.92
CA ALA A 51 6.70 -4.23 10.71
C ALA A 51 5.78 -4.62 9.55
N GLN A 52 5.54 -3.67 8.66
CA GLN A 52 4.62 -3.85 7.55
C GLN A 52 5.18 -4.94 6.64
N GLY A 53 4.62 -6.15 6.74
CA GLY A 53 4.62 -7.08 5.63
C GLY A 53 4.06 -6.31 4.43
N ALA A 54 4.85 -6.23 3.37
CA ALA A 54 4.72 -5.29 2.28
C ALA A 54 3.31 -5.29 1.66
N TRP A 55 2.45 -4.39 2.14
CA TRP A 55 1.37 -3.79 1.36
C TRP A 55 1.99 -2.82 0.35
N GLN A 56 2.67 -3.36 -0.66
CA GLN A 56 3.04 -2.60 -1.85
C GLN A 56 1.78 -2.50 -2.70
N GLY A 57 0.98 -1.48 -2.40
CA GLY A 57 -0.22 -1.12 -3.17
C GLY A 57 -1.51 -1.16 -2.38
N SER A 58 -1.59 -0.46 -1.24
CA SER A 58 -2.80 0.24 -0.71
C SER A 58 -2.55 0.84 0.69
N ALA A 59 -1.41 1.50 0.93
CA ALA A 59 -1.22 2.31 2.14
C ALA A 59 -1.82 3.73 2.03
N ALA A 60 -2.77 3.92 1.11
CA ALA A 60 -3.46 5.19 0.88
C ALA A 60 -4.99 5.00 0.97
N ALA A 61 -5.45 4.42 2.07
CA ALA A 61 -6.85 4.44 2.46
C ALA A 61 -6.98 4.80 3.95
N VAL A 62 -6.35 5.90 4.37
CA VAL A 62 -6.63 6.55 5.65
C VAL A 62 -7.38 7.85 5.40
N GLY A 63 -8.63 7.71 4.94
CA GLY A 63 -9.61 8.81 4.90
C GLY A 63 -10.66 8.72 6.01
N SER A 64 -10.78 7.57 6.67
CA SER A 64 -11.66 7.35 7.82
C SER A 64 -11.09 6.16 8.61
N ALA A 65 -10.82 6.34 9.90
CA ALA A 65 -10.41 5.23 10.74
C ALA A 65 -11.55 4.20 10.77
N LEU A 66 -11.32 3.01 10.22
CA LEU A 66 -12.25 1.89 10.35
C LEU A 66 -12.40 1.56 11.85
N PRO A 67 -13.57 1.08 12.30
CA PRO A 67 -13.69 0.53 13.65
C PRO A 67 -12.67 -0.58 13.86
N TYR A 68 -12.13 -0.68 15.08
CA TYR A 68 -11.02 -1.58 15.41
C TYR A 68 -11.29 -3.04 14.99
N GLU A 69 -12.46 -3.57 15.32
CA GLU A 69 -12.86 -4.94 14.94
C GLU A 69 -12.82 -5.15 13.42
N LEU A 70 -13.40 -4.22 12.65
CA LEU A 70 -13.42 -4.30 11.19
C LEU A 70 -12.01 -4.14 10.60
N GLN A 71 -11.18 -3.29 11.20
CA GLN A 71 -9.79 -3.13 10.79
C GLN A 71 -8.98 -4.40 11.02
N GLN A 72 -9.16 -5.09 12.15
CA GLN A 72 -8.49 -6.36 12.43
C GLN A 72 -8.90 -7.46 11.44
N ILE A 73 -10.20 -7.58 11.14
CA ILE A 73 -10.70 -8.53 10.15
C ILE A 73 -10.14 -8.21 8.76
N ALA A 74 -10.20 -6.95 8.34
CA ALA A 74 -9.71 -6.51 7.02
C ALA A 74 -8.19 -6.70 6.86
N ALA A 75 -7.43 -6.56 7.95
CA ALA A 75 -6.00 -6.84 7.94
C ALA A 75 -5.68 -8.34 7.83
N ARG A 76 -6.50 -9.21 8.45
CA ARG A 76 -6.30 -10.66 8.44
C ARG A 76 -6.83 -11.34 7.18
N PHE A 77 -7.99 -10.89 6.70
CA PHE A 77 -8.71 -11.48 5.57
C PHE A 77 -9.09 -10.40 4.55
N PRO A 78 -8.11 -9.71 3.93
CA PRO A 78 -8.39 -8.63 2.99
C PRO A 78 -9.25 -9.10 1.83
N VAL A 79 -10.22 -8.28 1.43
CA VAL A 79 -11.06 -8.53 0.26
C VAL A 79 -10.52 -7.74 -0.94
N THR A 80 -10.24 -8.45 -2.04
CA THR A 80 -9.93 -7.82 -3.33
C THR A 80 -10.92 -8.32 -4.37
N LEU A 81 -11.56 -7.38 -5.07
CA LEU A 81 -12.49 -7.65 -6.16
C LEU A 81 -11.79 -7.34 -7.49
N TYR A 82 -11.78 -8.31 -8.40
CA TYR A 82 -11.25 -8.18 -9.75
C TYR A 82 -12.43 -8.08 -10.72
N THR A 83 -12.44 -7.03 -11.53
CA THR A 83 -13.54 -6.69 -12.44
C THR A 83 -13.02 -6.32 -13.81
N GLY A 84 -13.89 -6.28 -14.81
CA GLY A 84 -13.55 -5.80 -16.16
C GLY A 84 -14.61 -4.82 -16.66
N SER A 85 -14.33 -4.18 -17.80
CA SER A 85 -15.31 -3.40 -18.53
C SER A 85 -16.53 -4.26 -18.91
N ASP A 86 -17.72 -3.66 -18.89
CA ASP A 86 -18.98 -4.29 -19.33
C ASP A 86 -19.31 -5.63 -18.62
N CYS A 87 -18.95 -5.74 -17.35
CA CYS A 87 -19.19 -6.93 -16.54
C CYS A 87 -20.40 -6.76 -15.60
N ALA A 88 -21.58 -7.22 -16.03
CA ALA A 88 -22.79 -7.23 -15.20
C ALA A 88 -22.63 -7.98 -13.86
N PRO A 89 -22.11 -9.23 -13.81
CA PRO A 89 -21.93 -9.93 -12.53
C PRO A 89 -20.89 -9.27 -11.61
N CYS A 90 -19.94 -8.49 -12.16
CA CYS A 90 -19.01 -7.69 -11.35
C CYS A 90 -19.74 -6.59 -10.58
N ASN A 91 -20.81 -6.01 -11.14
CA ASN A 91 -21.62 -5.02 -10.45
C ASN A 91 -22.40 -5.66 -9.30
N SER A 92 -22.95 -6.87 -9.49
CA SER A 92 -23.62 -7.62 -8.41
C SER A 92 -22.67 -7.96 -7.27
N ALA A 93 -21.47 -8.44 -7.59
CA ALA A 93 -20.39 -8.66 -6.62
C ALA A 93 -20.04 -7.38 -5.84
N ARG A 94 -19.85 -6.26 -6.55
CA ARG A 94 -19.57 -4.96 -5.94
C ARG A 94 -20.70 -4.55 -5.01
N ASN A 95 -21.96 -4.68 -5.44
CA ASN A 95 -23.14 -4.31 -4.67
C ASN A 95 -23.28 -5.13 -3.38
N LEU A 96 -22.99 -6.43 -3.41
CA LEU A 96 -22.96 -7.26 -2.19
C LEU A 96 -21.94 -6.70 -1.18
N LEU A 97 -20.71 -6.44 -1.62
CA LEU A 97 -19.65 -5.91 -0.76
C LEU A 97 -20.00 -4.50 -0.25
N VAL A 98 -20.58 -3.65 -1.09
CA VAL A 98 -21.06 -2.31 -0.70
C VAL A 98 -22.16 -2.42 0.35
N GLY A 99 -23.20 -3.21 0.07
CA GLY A 99 -24.39 -3.31 0.91
C GLY A 99 -24.08 -3.85 2.30
N ARG A 100 -23.13 -4.78 2.40
CA ARG A 100 -22.64 -5.31 3.68
C ARG A 100 -21.60 -4.43 4.37
N GLY A 101 -21.16 -3.34 3.74
CA GLY A 101 -20.13 -2.46 4.29
C GLY A 101 -18.77 -3.13 4.43
N ILE A 102 -18.40 -3.98 3.46
CA ILE A 102 -17.11 -4.64 3.45
C ILE A 102 -16.07 -3.67 2.84
N PRO A 103 -14.96 -3.38 3.54
CA PRO A 103 -13.85 -2.67 2.93
C PRO A 103 -13.11 -3.61 1.98
N PHE A 104 -12.96 -3.21 0.71
CA PHE A 104 -12.26 -3.99 -0.31
C PHE A 104 -11.44 -3.09 -1.23
N ALA A 105 -10.38 -3.68 -1.80
CA ALA A 105 -9.66 -3.10 -2.93
C ALA A 105 -10.29 -3.60 -4.24
N GLU A 106 -10.35 -2.74 -5.25
CA GLU A 106 -10.85 -3.12 -6.56
C GLU A 106 -9.73 -3.05 -7.61
N ARG A 107 -9.60 -4.13 -8.38
CA ARG A 107 -8.64 -4.28 -9.47
C ARG A 107 -9.37 -4.44 -10.80
N THR A 108 -9.03 -3.65 -11.81
CA THR A 108 -9.61 -3.76 -13.13
C THR A 108 -8.72 -4.59 -14.05
N VAL A 109 -9.37 -5.40 -14.89
CA VAL A 109 -8.78 -6.30 -15.87
C VAL A 109 -9.27 -5.85 -17.23
N ASN A 110 -8.51 -4.97 -17.86
CA ASN A 110 -8.90 -4.31 -19.11
C ASN A 110 -7.85 -4.50 -20.22
N THR A 111 -6.66 -5.02 -19.88
CA THR A 111 -5.55 -5.27 -20.81
C THR A 111 -5.21 -6.75 -20.89
N ASN A 112 -4.48 -7.16 -21.93
CA ASN A 112 -4.00 -8.54 -22.04
C ASN A 112 -3.03 -8.88 -20.90
N GLU A 113 -2.23 -7.91 -20.47
CA GLU A 113 -1.31 -8.05 -19.34
C GLU A 113 -2.08 -8.31 -18.04
N ASP A 114 -3.22 -7.64 -17.85
CA ASP A 114 -4.12 -7.92 -16.71
C ASP A 114 -4.72 -9.32 -16.81
N ILE A 115 -5.16 -9.74 -18.00
CA ILE A 115 -5.74 -11.07 -18.23
C ILE A 115 -4.70 -12.14 -17.87
N GLU A 116 -3.47 -12.02 -18.35
CA GLU A 116 -2.41 -12.96 -18.00
C GLU A 116 -2.10 -12.93 -16.49
N ALA A 117 -2.11 -11.75 -15.86
CA ALA A 117 -1.93 -11.64 -14.41
C ALA A 117 -3.04 -12.37 -13.65
N LEU A 118 -4.29 -12.22 -14.09
CA LEU A 118 -5.44 -12.93 -13.52
C LEU A 118 -5.29 -14.45 -13.69
N GLN A 119 -4.91 -14.92 -14.89
CA GLN A 119 -4.64 -16.33 -15.18
C GLN A 119 -3.61 -16.93 -14.23
N ARG A 120 -2.51 -16.20 -13.95
CA ARG A 120 -1.44 -16.67 -13.04
C ARG A 120 -1.93 -16.78 -11.59
N MET A 121 -2.88 -15.94 -11.16
CA MET A 121 -3.39 -15.94 -9.79
C MET A 121 -4.50 -16.98 -9.58
N GLY A 122 -5.48 -17.03 -10.49
CA GLY A 122 -6.72 -17.80 -10.34
C GLY A 122 -6.82 -19.03 -11.24
N GLY A 123 -5.85 -19.28 -12.11
CA GLY A 123 -5.87 -20.39 -13.07
C GLY A 123 -6.92 -20.24 -14.18
N ASN A 124 -7.63 -19.13 -14.24
CA ASN A 124 -8.61 -18.77 -15.27
C ASN A 124 -8.72 -17.24 -15.38
N ASN A 125 -9.39 -16.76 -16.42
CA ASN A 125 -9.67 -15.35 -16.70
C ASN A 125 -11.14 -14.96 -16.49
N GLY A 126 -11.90 -15.80 -15.77
CA GLY A 126 -13.30 -15.56 -15.48
C GLY A 126 -13.50 -14.38 -14.54
N LEU A 127 -14.46 -13.51 -14.88
CA LEU A 127 -14.84 -12.35 -14.07
C LEU A 127 -16.32 -12.44 -13.63
N PRO A 128 -16.67 -11.92 -12.45
CA PRO A 128 -15.75 -11.37 -11.44
C PRO A 128 -14.91 -12.47 -10.80
N PHE A 129 -13.74 -12.09 -10.30
CA PHE A 129 -12.91 -12.91 -9.43
C PHE A 129 -12.72 -12.16 -8.12
N ALA A 130 -12.64 -12.86 -6.99
CA ALA A 130 -12.39 -12.25 -5.70
C ALA A 130 -11.42 -13.05 -4.86
N THR A 131 -10.67 -12.36 -4.01
CA THR A 131 -9.89 -12.97 -2.95
C THR A 131 -10.40 -12.50 -1.60
N ILE A 132 -10.59 -13.42 -0.66
CA ILE A 132 -10.94 -13.13 0.74
C ILE A 132 -9.85 -13.77 1.60
N GLY A 133 -8.86 -12.98 2.02
CA GLY A 133 -7.62 -13.51 2.57
C GLY A 133 -6.94 -14.46 1.57
N GLY A 134 -6.75 -15.72 1.96
CA GLY A 134 -6.20 -16.75 1.08
C GLY A 134 -7.22 -17.49 0.20
N GLN A 135 -8.52 -17.24 0.38
CA GLN A 135 -9.56 -17.89 -0.42
C GLN A 135 -9.74 -17.17 -1.75
N GLN A 136 -9.92 -17.93 -2.82
CA GLN A 136 -10.14 -17.42 -4.17
C GLN A 136 -11.53 -17.86 -4.66
N LEU A 137 -12.31 -16.92 -5.19
CA LEU A 137 -13.67 -17.14 -5.67
C LEU A 137 -13.75 -16.74 -7.14
N ALA A 138 -14.12 -17.68 -8.00
CA ALA A 138 -14.30 -17.44 -9.43
C ALA A 138 -15.79 -17.34 -9.76
N GLY A 139 -16.17 -16.25 -10.44
CA GLY A 139 -17.56 -15.92 -10.71
C GLY A 139 -18.27 -15.32 -9.50
N PHE A 140 -19.53 -14.94 -9.70
CA PHE A 140 -20.38 -14.40 -8.65
C PHE A 140 -21.48 -15.38 -8.26
N SER A 141 -21.53 -15.71 -6.98
CA SER A 141 -22.63 -16.41 -6.32
C SER A 141 -22.84 -15.74 -4.96
N GLU A 142 -24.00 -15.11 -4.77
CA GLU A 142 -24.28 -14.35 -3.55
C GLU A 142 -24.17 -15.23 -2.29
N ASN A 143 -24.71 -16.45 -2.35
CA ASN A 143 -24.66 -17.42 -1.26
C ASN A 143 -23.23 -17.84 -0.91
N GLU A 144 -22.40 -18.10 -1.92
CA GLU A 144 -21.01 -18.52 -1.71
C GLU A 144 -20.19 -17.36 -1.11
N TRP A 145 -20.25 -16.19 -1.72
CA TRP A 145 -19.52 -15.01 -1.26
C TRP A 145 -19.95 -14.63 0.16
N THR A 146 -21.25 -14.67 0.46
CA THR A 146 -21.77 -14.46 1.81
C THR A 146 -21.22 -15.44 2.82
N GLN A 147 -21.14 -16.74 2.47
CA GLN A 147 -20.58 -17.75 3.36
C GLN A 147 -19.12 -17.50 3.67
N TYR A 148 -18.29 -17.20 2.66
CA TYR A 148 -16.88 -16.90 2.88
C TYR A 148 -16.66 -15.60 3.66
N LEU A 149 -17.44 -14.55 3.40
CA LEU A 149 -17.39 -13.30 4.18
C LEU A 149 -17.76 -13.56 5.65
N ASN A 150 -18.79 -14.35 5.91
CA ASN A 150 -19.19 -14.73 7.27
C ASN A 150 -18.10 -15.56 7.96
N ALA A 151 -17.52 -16.54 7.26
CA ALA A 151 -16.46 -17.40 7.78
C ALA A 151 -15.17 -16.60 8.09
N ALA A 152 -14.89 -15.55 7.32
CA ALA A 152 -13.81 -14.60 7.58
C ALA A 152 -14.12 -13.64 8.76
N GLY A 153 -15.35 -13.63 9.28
CA GLY A 153 -15.78 -12.81 10.40
C GLY A 153 -16.31 -11.43 10.02
N TYR A 154 -16.52 -11.13 8.74
CA TYR A 154 -17.10 -9.86 8.33
C TYR A 154 -18.56 -9.73 8.80
N PRO A 155 -18.98 -8.54 9.28
CA PRO A 155 -20.33 -8.36 9.79
C PRO A 155 -21.38 -8.50 8.69
N GLN A 156 -22.61 -8.88 9.08
CA GLN A 156 -23.75 -8.96 8.15
C GLN A 156 -24.34 -7.58 7.82
N GLN A 157 -24.12 -6.61 8.71
CA GLN A 157 -24.54 -5.23 8.56
C GLN A 157 -23.30 -4.33 8.50
N SER A 158 -23.40 -3.23 7.75
CA SER A 158 -22.31 -2.26 7.63
C SER A 158 -21.96 -1.66 8.99
N LEU A 159 -20.70 -1.78 9.38
CA LEU A 159 -20.12 -1.03 10.51
C LEU A 159 -19.25 0.14 10.00
N LEU A 160 -19.27 0.43 8.71
CA LEU A 160 -18.49 1.53 8.14
C LEU A 160 -19.04 2.86 8.65
N PRO A 161 -18.15 3.80 9.04
CA PRO A 161 -18.58 5.12 9.46
C PRO A 161 -19.14 5.91 8.26
N PRO A 162 -20.02 6.90 8.47
CA PRO A 162 -20.68 7.64 7.39
C PRO A 162 -19.72 8.38 6.45
N ASN A 163 -18.53 8.74 6.93
CA ASN A 163 -17.50 9.41 6.15
C ASN A 163 -16.58 8.44 5.39
N TYR A 164 -16.78 7.12 5.51
CA TYR A 164 -15.97 6.14 4.82
C TYR A 164 -16.04 6.33 3.31
N ARG A 165 -14.87 6.57 2.70
CA ARG A 165 -14.70 6.64 1.26
C ARG A 165 -13.95 5.42 0.78
N ARG A 166 -14.59 4.64 -0.10
CA ARG A 166 -13.93 3.50 -0.76
C ARG A 166 -12.78 4.00 -1.65
N PRO A 167 -11.63 3.30 -1.66
CA PRO A 167 -10.59 3.58 -2.65
C PRO A 167 -11.13 3.40 -4.08
N PRO A 168 -10.66 4.21 -5.04
CA PRO A 168 -11.01 4.00 -6.45
C PRO A 168 -10.45 2.67 -6.96
N ALA A 169 -11.09 2.10 -7.98
CA ALA A 169 -10.57 0.94 -8.68
C ALA A 169 -9.23 1.28 -9.35
N THR A 170 -8.34 0.30 -9.38
CA THR A 170 -6.97 0.45 -9.93
C THR A 170 -6.71 -0.67 -10.93
N PRO A 171 -5.90 -0.46 -11.98
CA PRO A 171 -5.57 -1.56 -12.89
C PRO A 171 -4.83 -2.67 -12.15
N LEU A 172 -5.08 -3.93 -12.54
CA LEU A 172 -4.46 -5.10 -11.92
C LEU A 172 -2.95 -5.05 -12.08
N VAL A 173 -2.48 -4.84 -13.31
CA VAL A 173 -1.09 -4.55 -13.60
C VAL A 173 -0.93 -3.03 -13.64
N ALA A 174 0.02 -2.51 -12.85
CA ALA A 174 0.33 -1.09 -12.92
C ALA A 174 0.73 -0.74 -14.35
N ALA A 175 -0.05 0.11 -15.02
CA ALA A 175 0.33 0.66 -16.29
C ALA A 175 1.72 1.27 -16.10
N LYS A 176 2.72 0.71 -16.80
CA LYS A 176 4.07 1.27 -16.78
C LYS A 176 3.90 2.72 -17.17
N ALA A 177 4.21 3.63 -16.23
CA ALA A 177 4.14 5.05 -16.49
C ALA A 177 4.87 5.25 -17.82
N ALA A 178 4.16 5.78 -18.81
CA ALA A 178 4.80 6.31 -19.98
C ALA A 178 5.75 7.37 -19.42
N GLN A 179 7.03 6.99 -19.30
CA GLN A 179 8.10 7.95 -19.17
C GLN A 179 7.80 8.96 -20.26
N PRO A 180 7.59 10.25 -19.92
CA PRO A 180 7.22 11.24 -20.90
C PRO A 180 8.14 11.02 -22.07
N ALA A 181 7.58 10.64 -23.22
CA ALA A 181 8.33 10.68 -24.46
C ALA A 181 8.91 12.09 -24.43
N ALA A 182 10.23 12.19 -24.29
CA ALA A 182 10.92 13.45 -24.44
C ALA A 182 10.28 14.05 -25.69
N SER A 183 9.60 15.19 -25.53
CA SER A 183 9.01 15.85 -26.67
C SER A 183 10.12 15.90 -27.70
N ASP A 184 9.92 15.23 -28.83
CA ASP A 184 10.64 15.57 -30.05
C ASP A 184 10.18 16.99 -30.39
N ALA A 185 10.72 17.95 -29.63
CA ALA A 185 10.86 19.30 -30.06
C ALA A 185 11.67 19.19 -31.35
N PRO A 186 11.14 19.62 -32.51
CA PRO A 186 11.94 19.63 -33.71
C PRO A 186 13.15 20.52 -33.42
N ALA A 187 14.32 19.89 -33.32
CA ALA A 187 15.59 20.59 -33.27
C ALA A 187 15.57 21.60 -34.42
N GLY A 188 15.73 22.88 -34.05
CA GLY A 188 15.74 23.97 -35.00
C GLY A 188 16.70 23.62 -36.14
N ARG A 189 16.17 23.59 -37.37
CA ARG A 189 17.01 23.63 -38.56
C ARG A 189 17.66 25.01 -38.56
N THR A 190 18.85 25.13 -38.00
CA THR A 190 19.80 26.15 -38.42
C THR A 190 20.06 25.93 -39.91
N PRO A 191 19.76 26.90 -40.79
CA PRO A 191 20.21 26.81 -42.18
C PRO A 191 21.73 26.80 -42.18
N ALA A 192 22.32 25.73 -42.70
CA ALA A 192 23.75 25.68 -42.97
C ALA A 192 24.09 26.73 -44.04
N GLU A 193 24.79 27.78 -43.60
CA GLU A 193 25.43 28.79 -44.44
C GLU A 193 26.33 28.09 -45.47
N ARG A 194 25.98 28.20 -46.76
CA ARG A 194 26.78 27.65 -47.87
C ARG A 194 27.88 28.65 -48.21
N PRO A 195 29.15 28.24 -48.41
CA PRO A 195 30.26 29.17 -48.63
C PRO A 195 30.06 30.02 -49.90
N ARG A 196 30.32 31.32 -49.75
CA ARG A 196 30.26 32.35 -50.80
C ARG A 196 31.41 32.17 -51.82
N PRO A 197 31.16 32.19 -53.14
CA PRO A 197 32.23 32.20 -54.14
C PRO A 197 33.00 33.54 -54.14
N ALA A 198 34.29 33.47 -54.43
CA ALA A 198 35.24 34.59 -54.49
C ALA A 198 34.89 35.65 -55.57
N PRO A 199 35.36 36.90 -55.43
CA PRO A 199 34.90 38.02 -56.25
C PRO A 199 35.53 38.00 -57.65
N ARG A 200 34.73 38.30 -58.67
CA ARG A 200 35.21 38.58 -60.02
C ARG A 200 35.35 40.11 -60.16
N ILE A 201 36.59 40.57 -60.32
CA ILE A 201 36.91 41.94 -60.74
C ILE A 201 36.70 42.00 -62.25
N ASP A 202 35.79 42.84 -62.73
CA ASP A 202 35.76 43.31 -64.12
C ASP A 202 35.36 44.80 -64.12
N GLY A 203 36.05 45.58 -64.95
CA GLY A 203 36.21 47.03 -64.88
C GLY A 203 35.05 47.90 -65.42
N PRO A 204 35.33 49.18 -65.78
CA PRO A 204 34.36 50.27 -65.59
C PRO A 204 33.51 50.67 -66.83
N SER A 205 32.27 51.12 -66.53
CA SER A 205 31.39 52.10 -67.24
C SER A 205 30.78 51.74 -68.62
N PRO A 206 29.67 52.39 -69.12
CA PRO A 206 29.04 53.65 -68.70
C PRO A 206 27.49 53.67 -68.48
N SER A 207 27.06 54.82 -67.99
CA SER A 207 25.73 55.44 -67.78
C SER A 207 24.53 54.97 -68.63
N ASN A 208 23.39 54.75 -67.98
CA ASN A 208 22.06 54.84 -68.62
C ASN A 208 21.03 55.46 -67.64
N PRO A 209 20.41 56.61 -67.98
CA PRO A 209 19.52 57.36 -67.07
C PRO A 209 18.07 56.85 -66.96
N ALA A 210 17.71 55.72 -67.58
CA ALA A 210 16.30 55.33 -67.75
C ALA A 210 15.74 54.30 -66.75
N GLY A 211 16.45 53.94 -65.67
CA GLY A 211 15.87 53.39 -64.43
C GLY A 211 14.71 52.38 -64.46
N ILE A 212 14.73 51.32 -65.29
CA ILE A 212 13.74 50.22 -65.22
C ILE A 212 14.44 48.85 -65.27
N ARG A 213 14.01 47.91 -64.42
CA ARG A 213 14.40 46.49 -64.43
C ARG A 213 13.13 45.62 -64.52
N PHE A 214 13.16 44.59 -65.37
CA PHE A 214 12.19 43.48 -65.39
C PHE A 214 12.61 42.39 -64.40
#